data_AF-A0ABD1DLG3-F1
#
_entry.id   AF-A0ABD1DLG3-F1
#
_cell.length_a   1.000
_cell.length_b   1.000
_cell.length_c   1.000
_cell.angle_alpha   90.00
_cell.angle_beta   90.00
_cell.angle_gamma   90.00
#
_symmetry.space_group_name_H-M   'P 1'
#
loop_
_entity.id
_entity.type
_entity.pdbx_description
1 polymer ?
#
loop_
_entity_poly.entity_id
_entity_poly.type
_entity_poly.pdbx_seq_one_letter_code
_entity_poly.pdbx_strand_id
1 'polypeptide(L)'
;MARLVQLCSAVLIAVLLLSNTQVSEQANIFLKDFSRVARSANENKTEICSSNTVCGWAIYKPFTRQIESFVKNPCECPENTQCVRTSEDLSISAYEYKCNRINAPPVQ
;
A
#
# COMPACT_ATOMS: atom_id res chain seq x y z
N MET A 1 -28.21 18.64 49.46
CA MET A 1 -28.60 17.32 48.89
C MET A 1 -29.10 17.43 47.45
N ALA A 2 -30.20 18.16 47.16
CA ALA A 2 -30.78 18.23 45.81
C ALA A 2 -29.83 18.76 44.70
N ARG A 3 -29.01 19.78 45.01
CA ARG A 3 -28.05 20.34 44.03
C ARG A 3 -26.87 19.43 43.71
N LEU A 4 -26.45 18.59 44.67
CA LEU A 4 -25.40 17.59 44.44
C LEU A 4 -25.92 16.47 43.51
N VAL A 5 -27.17 16.05 43.70
CA VAL A 5 -27.83 15.03 42.87
C VAL A 5 -28.03 15.53 41.43
N GLN A 6 -28.40 16.81 41.25
CA GLN A 6 -28.52 17.41 39.91
C GLN A 6 -27.18 17.53 39.16
N LEU A 7 -26.08 17.85 39.87
CA LEU A 7 -24.76 17.92 39.25
C LEU A 7 -24.27 16.53 38.80
N CYS A 8 -24.49 15.50 39.63
CA CYS A 8 -24.11 14.13 39.27
C CYS A 8 -24.90 13.57 38.08
N SER A 9 -26.20 13.85 38.00
CA SER A 9 -27.02 13.39 36.87
C SER A 9 -26.64 14.07 35.55
N ALA A 10 -26.33 15.36 35.58
CA ALA A 10 -25.88 16.09 34.39
C ALA A 10 -24.54 15.56 33.85
N VAL A 11 -23.60 15.21 34.72
CA VAL A 11 -22.30 14.64 34.33
C VAL A 11 -22.48 13.24 33.72
N LEU A 12 -23.32 12.38 34.31
CA LEU A 12 -23.60 11.06 33.76
C LEU A 12 -24.25 11.12 32.36
N ILE A 13 -25.19 12.05 32.16
CA ILE A 13 -25.83 12.25 30.86
C ILE A 13 -24.82 12.76 29.83
N ALA A 14 -23.93 13.68 30.20
CA ALA A 14 -22.88 14.17 29.31
C ALA A 14 -21.90 13.05 28.88
N VAL A 15 -21.50 12.18 29.80
CA VAL A 15 -20.61 11.03 29.51
C VAL A 15 -21.29 10.03 28.58
N LEU A 16 -22.57 9.72 28.79
CA LEU A 16 -23.35 8.82 27.92
C LEU A 16 -23.57 9.39 26.52
N LEU A 17 -23.70 10.71 26.37
CA LEU A 17 -23.81 11.34 25.06
C LEU A 17 -22.46 11.34 24.32
N LEU A 18 -21.34 11.55 25.02
CA LEU A 18 -20.00 11.54 24.45
C LEU A 18 -19.53 10.14 24.02
N SER A 19 -19.94 9.07 24.70
CA SER A 19 -19.62 7.70 24.27
C SER A 19 -20.27 7.31 22.94
N ASN A 20 -21.42 7.90 22.62
CA ASN A 20 -22.16 7.59 21.38
C ASN A 20 -21.62 8.37 20.16
N THR A 21 -20.90 9.47 20.35
CA THR A 21 -20.36 10.28 19.25
C THR A 21 -18.98 9.80 18.76
N GLN A 22 -18.32 8.90 19.48
CA GLN A 22 -16.96 8.42 19.16
C GLN A 22 -16.91 7.22 18.20
N VAL A 23 -18.06 6.66 17.80
CA VAL A 23 -18.13 5.40 17.03
C VAL A 23 -18.16 5.62 15.50
N SER A 24 -18.32 6.85 15.01
CA SER A 24 -18.53 7.11 13.58
C SER A 24 -17.25 7.31 12.75
N GLU A 25 -16.06 7.41 13.34
CA GLU A 25 -14.85 7.78 12.59
C GLU A 25 -14.11 6.59 11.94
N GLN A 26 -14.40 5.35 12.35
CA GLN A 26 -13.66 4.16 11.88
C GLN A 26 -14.21 3.54 10.57
N ALA A 27 -15.38 3.95 10.09
CA ALA A 27 -15.99 3.37 8.89
C ALA A 27 -15.31 3.79 7.57
N ASN A 28 -14.63 4.94 7.54
CA ASN A 28 -14.00 5.46 6.31
C ASN A 28 -12.66 4.78 5.97
N ILE A 29 -12.00 4.15 6.94
CA ILE A 29 -10.71 3.46 6.70
C ILE A 29 -10.98 2.11 6.01
N PHE A 30 -12.00 1.37 6.45
CA PHE A 30 -12.35 0.07 5.89
C PHE A 30 -12.88 0.16 4.45
N LEU A 31 -13.67 1.20 4.13
CA LEU A 31 -14.20 1.41 2.77
C LEU A 31 -13.12 1.86 1.77
N LYS A 32 -12.03 2.50 2.23
CA LYS A 32 -10.89 2.85 1.36
C LYS A 32 -10.12 1.61 0.89
N ASP A 33 -10.09 0.56 1.69
CA ASP A 33 -9.39 -0.68 1.33
C ASP A 33 -10.20 -1.50 0.31
N PHE A 34 -11.52 -1.58 0.49
CA PHE A 34 -12.39 -2.28 -0.45
C PHE A 34 -12.50 -1.60 -1.83
N SER A 35 -12.43 -0.27 -1.87
CA SER A 35 -12.48 0.48 -3.13
C SER A 35 -11.20 0.36 -3.97
N ARG A 36 -10.06 -0.04 -3.38
CA ARG A 36 -8.88 -0.45 -4.16
C ARG A 36 -9.08 -1.82 -4.80
N VAL A 37 -9.66 -2.78 -4.06
CA VAL A 37 -9.92 -4.14 -4.56
C VAL A 37 -11.00 -4.15 -5.65
N ALA A 38 -12.06 -3.35 -5.51
CA ALA A 38 -13.17 -3.30 -6.47
C ALA A 38 -12.79 -2.72 -7.85
N ARG A 39 -11.70 -1.92 -7.95
CA ARG A 39 -11.19 -1.45 -9.26
C ARG A 39 -10.55 -2.55 -10.10
N SER A 40 -10.21 -3.69 -9.49
CA SER A 40 -9.61 -4.83 -10.20
C SER A 40 -10.63 -5.71 -10.93
N ALA A 41 -11.94 -5.44 -10.80
CA ALA A 41 -12.99 -6.29 -11.35
C ALA A 41 -13.56 -5.81 -12.70
N ASN A 42 -13.00 -4.75 -13.29
CA ASN A 42 -13.48 -4.23 -14.57
C ASN A 42 -12.35 -4.23 -15.61
N GLU A 43 -12.57 -5.01 -16.67
CA GLU A 43 -11.69 -5.27 -17.82
C GLU A 43 -10.39 -6.03 -17.55
N ASN A 44 -10.28 -7.15 -18.26
CA ASN A 44 -9.11 -8.02 -18.41
C ASN A 44 -7.97 -7.32 -19.19
N LYS A 45 -7.79 -6.02 -18.98
CA LYS A 45 -6.78 -5.19 -19.62
C LYS A 45 -5.63 -5.07 -18.64
N THR A 46 -4.57 -5.83 -18.90
CA THR A 46 -3.36 -5.75 -18.10
C THR A 46 -2.82 -4.32 -18.15
N GLU A 47 -2.66 -3.69 -16.99
CA GLU A 47 -2.15 -2.33 -16.89
C GLU A 47 -0.70 -2.28 -17.42
N ILE A 48 -0.39 -1.33 -18.30
CA ILE A 48 0.98 -1.15 -18.80
C ILE A 48 1.74 -0.25 -17.84
N CYS A 49 2.94 -0.66 -17.42
CA CYS A 49 3.78 0.11 -16.52
C CYS A 49 4.16 1.46 -17.17
N SER A 50 4.05 2.55 -16.42
CA SER A 50 4.59 3.86 -16.84
C SER A 50 6.12 3.84 -16.84
N SER A 51 6.76 4.81 -17.52
CA SER A 51 8.22 4.85 -17.73
C SER A 51 9.07 4.74 -16.46
N ASN A 52 8.62 5.33 -15.35
CA ASN A 52 9.33 5.30 -14.06
C ASN A 52 8.72 4.33 -13.04
N THR A 53 7.71 3.56 -13.44
CA THR A 53 7.06 2.59 -12.55
C THR A 53 7.96 1.36 -12.39
N VAL A 54 8.17 0.97 -11.14
CA VAL A 54 8.81 -0.30 -10.80
C VAL A 54 7.90 -1.45 -11.24
N CYS A 55 8.41 -2.36 -12.05
CA CYS A 55 7.70 -3.54 -12.53
C CYS A 55 7.87 -4.74 -11.58
N GLY A 56 8.91 -4.73 -10.74
CA GLY A 56 9.08 -5.73 -9.70
C GLY A 56 10.24 -5.46 -8.75
N TRP A 57 10.32 -6.30 -7.72
CA TRP A 57 11.31 -6.22 -6.66
C TRP A 57 11.91 -7.60 -6.42
N ALA A 58 13.23 -7.70 -6.30
CA ALA A 58 13.86 -8.91 -5.78
C ALA A 58 14.35 -8.65 -4.36
N ILE A 59 13.70 -9.26 -3.37
CA ILE A 59 14.08 -9.15 -1.97
C ILE A 59 15.25 -10.08 -1.71
N TYR A 60 16.28 -9.59 -1.03
CA TYR A 60 17.48 -10.36 -0.71
C TYR A 60 17.80 -10.33 0.79
N LYS A 61 18.59 -11.31 1.23
CA LYS A 61 19.17 -11.29 2.58
C LYS A 61 20.17 -10.15 2.74
N PRO A 62 20.08 -9.36 3.84
CA PRO A 62 21.10 -8.37 4.17
C PRO A 62 22.51 -8.98 4.13
N PHE A 63 23.50 -8.19 3.72
CA PHE A 63 24.93 -8.53 3.58
C PHE A 63 25.28 -9.56 2.49
N THR A 64 24.56 -10.68 2.36
CA THR A 64 24.89 -11.72 1.37
C THR A 64 24.31 -11.47 -0.01
N ARG A 65 23.31 -10.58 -0.13
CA ARG A 65 22.56 -10.29 -1.37
C ARG A 65 21.96 -11.54 -2.02
N GLN A 66 21.75 -12.60 -1.25
CA GLN A 66 21.08 -13.81 -1.72
C GLN A 66 19.59 -13.51 -1.91
N ILE A 67 19.09 -13.64 -3.14
CA ILE A 67 17.67 -13.43 -3.45
C ILE A 67 16.82 -14.46 -2.70
N GLU A 68 15.83 -13.99 -1.95
CA GLU A 68 14.85 -14.82 -1.24
C GLU A 68 13.53 -14.91 -1.99
N SER A 69 13.10 -13.80 -2.60
CA SER A 69 11.82 -13.75 -3.32
C SER A 69 11.82 -12.67 -4.40
N PHE A 70 10.91 -12.84 -5.37
CA PHE A 70 10.61 -11.82 -6.37
C PHE A 70 9.13 -11.43 -6.28
N VAL A 71 8.86 -10.13 -6.12
CA VAL A 71 7.52 -9.57 -6.00
C VAL A 71 7.23 -8.76 -7.27
N LYS A 72 6.25 -9.21 -8.06
CA LYS A 72 5.82 -8.53 -9.28
C LYS A 72 4.77 -7.47 -8.96
N ASN A 73 4.90 -6.28 -9.53
CA ASN A 73 3.87 -5.25 -9.46
C ASN A 73 2.74 -5.55 -10.47
N PRO A 74 1.50 -5.08 -10.23
CA PRO A 74 0.35 -5.38 -11.08
C PRO A 74 0.34 -4.54 -12.37
N CYS A 75 1.43 -4.58 -13.13
CA CYS A 75 1.55 -4.01 -14.46
C CYS A 75 2.48 -4.87 -15.33
N GLU A 76 2.33 -4.76 -16.65
CA GLU A 76 3.23 -5.39 -17.63
C GLU A 76 4.08 -4.34 -18.32
N CYS A 77 5.30 -4.73 -18.66
CA CYS A 77 6.17 -3.88 -19.45
C CYS A 77 5.62 -3.72 -20.88
N PRO A 78 5.75 -2.53 -21.49
CA PRO A 78 5.40 -2.31 -22.90
C PRO A 78 6.10 -3.29 -23.85
N GLU A 79 5.57 -3.45 -25.06
CA GLU A 79 6.21 -4.24 -26.11
C GLU A 79 7.68 -3.83 -26.32
N ASN A 80 8.54 -4.80 -26.61
CA ASN A 80 9.99 -4.63 -26.79
C ASN A 80 10.77 -4.16 -25.55
N THR A 81 10.13 -4.20 -24.37
CA THR A 81 10.79 -3.97 -23.09
C THR A 81 10.62 -5.16 -22.16
N GLN A 82 11.53 -5.28 -21.19
CA GLN A 82 11.54 -6.33 -20.17
C GLN A 82 11.84 -5.72 -18.80
N CYS A 83 11.33 -6.37 -17.77
CA CYS A 83 11.53 -5.97 -16.39
C CYS A 83 12.96 -6.34 -15.94
N VAL A 84 13.85 -5.36 -15.84
CA VAL A 84 15.27 -5.57 -15.53
C VAL A 84 15.67 -4.80 -14.29
N ARG A 85 16.67 -5.31 -13.58
CA ARG A 85 17.25 -4.65 -12.42
C ARG A 85 17.85 -3.30 -12.81
N THR A 86 17.41 -2.22 -12.16
CA THR A 86 17.91 -0.86 -12.42
C THR A 86 18.58 -0.21 -11.22
N SER A 87 18.18 -0.61 -10.02
CA SER A 87 18.59 0.06 -8.78
C SER A 87 18.47 -0.89 -7.60
N GLU A 88 18.98 -0.46 -6.45
CA GLU A 88 18.87 -1.17 -5.19
C GLU A 88 18.30 -0.22 -4.13
N ASP A 89 17.30 -0.68 -3.40
CA ASP A 89 16.83 -0.05 -2.18
C ASP A 89 17.46 -0.75 -0.98
N LEU A 90 18.50 -0.11 -0.43
CA LEU A 90 19.25 -0.60 0.73
C LEU A 90 18.43 -0.64 2.00
N SER A 91 17.39 0.19 2.13
CA SER A 91 16.60 0.31 3.35
C SER A 91 15.75 -0.93 3.60
N ILE A 92 15.33 -1.62 2.53
CA ILE A 92 14.52 -2.83 2.57
C ILE A 92 15.24 -4.07 2.05
N SER A 93 16.54 -3.97 1.79
CA SER A 93 17.32 -5.06 1.22
C SER A 93 16.70 -5.65 -0.07
N ALA A 94 16.43 -4.78 -1.05
CA ALA A 94 15.78 -5.20 -2.29
C ALA A 94 16.42 -4.58 -3.54
N TYR A 95 16.39 -5.32 -4.65
CA TYR A 95 16.66 -4.79 -5.97
C TYR A 95 15.37 -4.29 -6.62
N GLU A 96 15.43 -3.09 -7.19
CA GLU A 96 14.38 -2.49 -8.00
C GLU A 96 14.49 -2.94 -9.46
N TYR A 97 13.37 -3.33 -10.05
CA TYR A 97 13.28 -3.65 -11.47
C TYR A 97 12.35 -2.67 -12.19
N LYS A 98 12.81 -2.13 -13.32
CA LYS A 98 12.02 -1.25 -14.19
C LYS A 98 12.04 -1.78 -15.63
N CYS A 99 11.06 -1.35 -16.41
CA CYS A 99 10.97 -1.74 -17.82
C CYS A 99 12.09 -1.07 -18.63
N ASN A 100 12.90 -1.89 -19.30
CA ASN A 100 13.96 -1.42 -20.17
C ASN A 100 13.95 -2.20 -21.49
N ARG A 101 14.55 -1.66 -22.54
CA ARG A 101 14.62 -2.34 -23.86
C ARG A 101 15.35 -3.67 -23.73
N ILE A 102 14.88 -4.70 -24.44
CA ILE A 102 15.43 -6.06 -24.37
C ILE A 102 16.93 -6.12 -24.74
N ASN A 103 17.40 -5.18 -25.56
CA ASN A 103 18.81 -5.08 -25.97
C ASN A 103 19.60 -4.00 -25.23
N ALA A 104 19.07 -3.45 -24.13
CA ALA A 104 19.80 -2.48 -23.33
C ALA A 104 20.97 -3.18 -22.59
N PRO A 105 22.15 -2.55 -22.50
CA PRO A 105 23.22 -3.07 -21.67
C PRO A 105 22.75 -3.20 -20.21
N PRO A 106 23.21 -4.23 -19.49
CA PRO A 106 22.90 -4.38 -18.07
C PRO A 106 23.39 -3.15 -17.30
N VAL A 107 22.53 -2.62 -16.42
CA VAL A 107 22.89 -1.51 -15.54
C VAL A 107 23.93 -2.03 -14.54
N GLN A 108 25.12 -1.42 -14.56
CA GLN A 108 26.27 -1.76 -13.70
C GLN A 108 26.04 -1.30 -12.26
#